data_AF-A0A1S3ZDP5-F1
#
_entry.id   AF-A0A1S3ZDP5-F1
#
_cell.length_a   1.000
_cell.length_b   1.000
_cell.length_c   1.000
_cell.angle_alpha   90.00
_cell.angle_beta   90.00
_cell.angle_gamma   90.00
#
_symmetry.space_group_name_H-M   'P 1'
#
loop_
_entity.id
_entity.type
_entity.pdbx_description
1 polymer ?
#
loop_
_entity_poly.entity_id
_entity_poly.type
_entity_poly.pdbx_seq_one_letter_code
_entity_poly.pdbx_strand_id
1 'polypeptide(L)'
;PSFGDLVTISHSSSSITPASPPTAPVAAPPPIAPVSPPSPVQHSTVPPLLTYHRHPRPASGPTDSRPAPDPANTADLSPLSQPIALRKEAEYRAMAVATWELVWIKHLLNELKFGEISKMKLVCDNQATLHIASNPVLGGFDASNYVTERQWATASDGIQIPISIIYRKDLVKLDGSDPLLLYGYGSYEICIDPTFKASRLSLLDRGFIYAIAHIRGGGEMGRQWYENGKLLKKKNTFTDFIACAEYLIDKKYCSKEKLCINGRSAGGLLIGAVVNMRPDLFKAAVAGVPFVDVVTTMLDPTIPLTTSEWEEWGDPRKEEFYSYIKSYSPVDNVKAQNYPDILVTAGLNDPRVMYSEPAKFVAKLRDMKTDDNLLLLKCEMGAGHFSKSGRFEKLQEDAFTYTFILNALTDQQ
;
A
#
# COMPACT_ATOMS: atom_id res chain seq x y z
N PRO A 1 -39.96 -29.65 6.12
CA PRO A 1 -40.08 -28.19 5.94
C PRO A 1 -39.50 -27.47 7.18
N SER A 2 -38.18 -27.35 7.22
CA SER A 2 -37.43 -26.73 8.32
C SER A 2 -36.86 -25.40 7.83
N PHE A 3 -37.22 -24.32 8.52
CA PHE A 3 -36.58 -23.02 8.41
C PHE A 3 -35.13 -23.15 8.87
N GLY A 4 -34.18 -22.97 7.96
CA GLY A 4 -32.75 -22.87 8.21
C GLY A 4 -32.13 -22.12 7.04
N ASP A 5 -31.17 -21.24 7.34
CA ASP A 5 -30.33 -20.48 6.39
C ASP A 5 -30.89 -19.13 5.91
N LEU A 6 -31.17 -18.23 6.86
CA LEU A 6 -31.37 -16.80 6.61
C LEU A 6 -30.41 -15.99 7.48
N VAL A 7 -29.59 -15.14 6.85
CA VAL A 7 -28.95 -14.00 7.52
C VAL A 7 -29.63 -12.76 6.98
N THR A 8 -30.58 -12.24 7.75
CA THR A 8 -31.33 -11.02 7.44
C THR A 8 -30.76 -9.88 8.27
N ILE A 9 -30.34 -8.79 7.63
CA ILE A 9 -30.02 -7.54 8.34
C ILE A 9 -31.22 -6.62 8.18
N SER A 10 -32.04 -6.49 9.22
CA SER A 10 -33.17 -5.57 9.26
C SER A 10 -33.06 -4.63 10.47
N HIS A 11 -33.61 -3.43 10.34
CA HIS A 11 -33.76 -2.50 11.46
C HIS A 11 -34.93 -2.93 12.34
N SER A 12 -34.67 -3.31 13.59
CA SER A 12 -35.67 -3.23 14.66
C SER A 12 -35.01 -2.71 15.95
N SER A 13 -35.60 -1.65 16.51
CA SER A 13 -35.25 -1.11 17.81
C SER A 13 -35.97 -1.91 18.89
N SER A 14 -35.24 -2.70 19.68
CA SER A 14 -35.75 -3.17 20.97
C SER A 14 -34.61 -3.47 21.95
N SER A 15 -34.82 -2.97 23.17
CA SER A 15 -33.99 -3.11 24.37
C SER A 15 -33.90 -4.57 24.83
N ILE A 16 -32.69 -5.05 25.14
CA ILE A 16 -32.46 -6.35 25.76
C ILE A 16 -31.55 -6.19 26.99
N THR A 17 -32.06 -6.61 28.14
CA THR A 17 -31.37 -6.78 29.43
C THR A 17 -30.44 -7.99 29.43
N PRO A 18 -29.31 -7.99 30.18
CA PRO A 18 -28.31 -9.04 30.09
C PRO A 18 -28.67 -10.26 30.96
N ALA A 19 -28.51 -11.46 30.39
CA ALA A 19 -28.49 -12.74 31.12
C ALA A 19 -27.05 -13.31 31.10
N SER A 20 -26.62 -13.85 32.25
CA SER A 20 -25.27 -14.36 32.51
C SER A 20 -24.93 -15.66 31.76
N PRO A 21 -23.66 -15.91 31.40
CA PRO A 21 -23.27 -17.11 30.65
C PRO A 21 -23.00 -18.33 31.55
N PRO A 22 -23.26 -19.57 31.09
CA PRO A 22 -22.78 -20.77 31.74
C PRO A 22 -21.36 -21.15 31.28
N THR A 23 -20.57 -21.64 32.23
CA THR A 23 -19.21 -22.19 32.06
C THR A 23 -19.21 -23.61 31.50
N ALA A 24 -18.38 -23.88 30.49
CA ALA A 24 -18.02 -25.23 30.02
C ALA A 24 -16.49 -25.36 29.84
N PRO A 25 -15.89 -26.55 30.05
CA PRO A 25 -14.46 -26.72 30.22
C PRO A 25 -13.67 -26.77 28.89
N VAL A 26 -12.43 -26.29 28.97
CA VAL A 26 -11.47 -26.18 27.86
C VAL A 26 -10.78 -27.53 27.61
N ALA A 27 -10.81 -28.02 26.37
CA ALA A 27 -9.98 -29.13 25.89
C ALA A 27 -8.90 -28.62 24.93
N ALA A 28 -7.68 -29.12 25.08
CA ALA A 28 -6.49 -28.72 24.31
C ALA A 28 -6.52 -29.23 22.86
N PRO A 29 -5.98 -28.48 21.88
CA PRO A 29 -5.95 -28.90 20.48
C PRO A 29 -4.80 -29.90 20.20
N PRO A 30 -4.97 -30.83 19.23
CA PRO A 30 -3.92 -31.77 18.83
C PRO A 30 -2.86 -31.10 17.91
N PRO A 31 -1.65 -31.68 17.81
CA PRO A 31 -0.54 -31.10 17.06
C PRO A 31 -0.71 -31.18 15.53
N ILE A 32 -0.24 -30.14 14.83
CA ILE A 32 -0.30 -29.97 13.38
C ILE A 32 0.93 -30.63 12.73
N ALA A 33 0.71 -31.49 11.72
CA ALA A 33 1.76 -32.10 10.90
C ALA A 33 2.24 -31.14 9.78
N PRO A 34 3.51 -31.23 9.34
CA PRO A 34 4.07 -30.32 8.32
C PRO A 34 3.47 -30.57 6.92
N VAL A 35 3.17 -29.47 6.21
CA VAL A 35 2.62 -29.48 4.85
C VAL A 35 3.77 -29.35 3.83
N SER A 36 3.84 -30.28 2.88
CA SER A 36 4.77 -30.25 1.75
C SER A 36 4.40 -29.14 0.74
N PRO A 37 5.38 -28.54 0.03
CA PRO A 37 5.11 -27.48 -0.94
C PRO A 37 4.34 -28.01 -2.16
N PRO A 38 3.39 -27.25 -2.73
CA PRO A 38 2.65 -27.65 -3.91
C PRO A 38 3.49 -27.53 -5.20
N SER A 39 3.32 -28.50 -6.09
CA SER A 39 3.88 -28.52 -7.45
C SER A 39 3.29 -27.40 -8.34
N PRO A 40 4.02 -26.90 -9.34
CA PRO A 40 3.59 -25.80 -10.19
C PRO A 40 2.38 -26.18 -11.06
N VAL A 41 1.30 -25.40 -10.96
CA VAL A 41 0.07 -25.57 -11.77
C VAL A 41 0.18 -24.72 -13.04
N GLN A 42 -0.17 -25.33 -14.18
CA GLN A 42 -0.23 -24.71 -15.51
C GLN A 42 -1.29 -23.59 -15.61
N HIS A 43 -0.98 -22.62 -16.49
CA HIS A 43 -1.75 -21.45 -16.87
C HIS A 43 -3.28 -21.61 -16.77
N SER A 44 -3.89 -20.91 -15.81
CA SER A 44 -5.31 -20.57 -15.83
C SER A 44 -5.46 -19.07 -16.10
N THR A 45 -6.44 -18.71 -16.93
CA THR A 45 -6.84 -17.33 -17.17
C THR A 45 -7.44 -16.75 -15.89
N VAL A 46 -6.66 -15.91 -15.19
CA VAL A 46 -7.03 -15.25 -13.94
C VAL A 46 -7.94 -14.05 -14.25
N PRO A 47 -9.18 -13.97 -13.73
CA PRO A 47 -10.00 -12.74 -13.81
C PRO A 47 -9.47 -11.65 -12.86
N PRO A 48 -9.83 -10.37 -13.08
CA PRO A 48 -9.16 -9.23 -12.45
C PRO A 48 -9.09 -9.31 -10.92
N LEU A 49 -7.87 -9.49 -10.39
CA LEU A 49 -7.52 -9.31 -8.98
C LEU A 49 -7.70 -7.83 -8.61
N LEU A 50 -8.93 -7.48 -8.25
CA LEU A 50 -9.37 -6.17 -7.80
C LEU A 50 -10.00 -6.31 -6.40
N THR A 51 -9.19 -6.64 -5.41
CA THR A 51 -9.67 -6.86 -4.03
C THR A 51 -9.39 -5.63 -3.17
N TYR A 52 -10.35 -4.72 -2.99
CA TYR A 52 -10.21 -3.63 -2.00
C TYR A 52 -9.90 -4.23 -0.60
N HIS A 53 -9.12 -3.57 0.23
CA HIS A 53 -8.90 -3.92 1.64
C HIS A 53 -8.60 -2.59 2.32
N ARG A 54 -9.45 -2.20 3.27
CA ARG A 54 -9.15 -1.11 4.19
C ARG A 54 -9.10 -1.73 5.57
N HIS A 55 -7.90 -1.95 6.11
CA HIS A 55 -7.77 -2.37 7.50
C HIS A 55 -8.40 -1.32 8.43
N PRO A 56 -9.22 -1.72 9.41
CA PRO A 56 -9.56 -0.84 10.52
C PRO A 56 -8.31 -0.59 11.36
N ARG A 57 -8.11 0.67 11.75
CA ARG A 57 -6.99 1.12 12.58
C ARG A 57 -7.02 0.37 13.92
N PRO A 58 -5.89 -0.12 14.46
CA PRO A 58 -5.87 -0.59 15.85
C PRO A 58 -6.17 0.60 16.78
N ALA A 59 -7.08 0.40 17.72
CA ALA A 59 -7.32 1.33 18.81
C ALA A 59 -6.08 1.36 19.71
N SER A 60 -5.37 2.48 19.76
CA SER A 60 -4.38 2.73 20.80
C SER A 60 -5.10 2.90 22.14
N GLY A 61 -4.76 2.05 23.12
CA GLY A 61 -5.26 2.12 24.50
C GLY A 61 -4.81 3.39 25.25
N PRO A 62 -5.33 3.61 26.47
CA PRO A 62 -5.36 4.93 27.10
C PRO A 62 -4.20 5.10 28.08
N THR A 63 -3.15 5.82 27.72
CA THR A 63 -2.27 6.50 28.68
C THR A 63 -1.50 7.63 27.98
N ASP A 64 -1.98 8.86 28.08
CA ASP A 64 -1.07 9.97 28.35
C ASP A 64 -1.83 11.12 29.01
N SER A 65 -1.42 11.42 30.23
CA SER A 65 -1.95 12.44 31.11
C SER A 65 -1.13 13.71 30.92
N ARG A 66 -1.69 14.73 30.26
CA ARG A 66 -1.30 16.15 30.41
C ARG A 66 -2.47 17.06 30.03
N PRO A 67 -2.64 18.21 30.71
CA PRO A 67 -3.91 18.94 30.73
C PRO A 67 -4.13 19.74 29.44
N ALA A 68 -5.34 19.65 28.90
CA ALA A 68 -5.80 20.44 27.76
C ALA A 68 -6.01 21.92 28.15
N PRO A 69 -5.74 22.88 27.25
CA PRO A 69 -6.11 24.27 27.47
C PRO A 69 -7.63 24.49 27.42
N ASP A 70 -8.06 25.50 28.18
CA ASP A 70 -9.41 25.98 28.54
C ASP A 70 -10.57 25.70 27.53
N PRO A 71 -11.70 25.08 27.94
CA PRO A 71 -12.76 24.61 27.05
C PRO A 71 -13.85 25.68 26.84
N ALA A 72 -13.47 26.83 26.29
CA ALA A 72 -14.42 27.90 26.01
C ALA A 72 -14.49 28.27 24.52
N ASN A 73 -14.48 27.30 23.58
CA ASN A 73 -15.15 27.46 22.26
C ASN A 73 -15.18 26.26 21.29
N THR A 74 -15.13 25.00 21.76
CA THR A 74 -15.38 23.86 20.86
C THR A 74 -16.59 23.09 21.37
N ALA A 75 -17.71 23.25 20.66
CA ALA A 75 -18.88 22.43 20.84
C ALA A 75 -18.49 20.95 20.73
N ASP A 76 -18.51 20.28 21.88
CA ASP A 76 -18.40 18.84 22.03
C ASP A 76 -19.64 18.20 21.39
N LEU A 77 -19.50 17.80 20.12
CA LEU A 77 -20.58 17.13 19.41
C LEU A 77 -20.49 15.62 19.66
N SER A 78 -21.19 15.16 20.70
CA SER A 78 -21.54 13.74 20.88
C SER A 78 -22.10 13.14 19.57
N PRO A 79 -21.99 11.82 19.31
CA PRO A 79 -22.55 11.19 18.11
C PRO A 79 -24.03 11.52 17.86
N LEU A 80 -24.75 11.86 18.93
CA LEU A 80 -26.16 12.26 18.93
C LEU A 80 -26.41 13.73 18.55
N SER A 81 -25.37 14.50 18.25
CA SER A 81 -25.47 15.93 17.90
C SER A 81 -24.98 16.26 16.48
N GLN A 82 -24.47 15.27 15.73
CA GLN A 82 -24.19 15.45 14.31
C GLN A 82 -25.49 15.59 13.49
N PRO A 83 -25.51 16.41 12.42
CA PRO A 83 -26.64 16.51 11.51
C PRO A 83 -27.11 15.13 11.03
N ILE A 84 -28.44 14.91 10.97
CA ILE A 84 -29.05 13.61 10.63
C ILE A 84 -28.52 13.06 9.29
N ALA A 85 -28.18 13.93 8.33
CA ALA A 85 -27.60 13.53 7.04
C ALA A 85 -26.24 12.82 7.17
N LEU A 86 -25.37 13.28 8.09
CA LEU A 86 -24.06 12.69 8.34
C LEU A 86 -24.15 11.31 9.02
N ARG A 87 -25.13 11.13 9.91
CA ARG A 87 -25.40 9.81 10.54
C ARG A 87 -25.89 8.78 9.53
N LYS A 88 -26.83 9.17 8.67
CA LYS A 88 -27.32 8.30 7.59
C LYS A 88 -26.19 7.91 6.64
N GLU A 89 -25.33 8.85 6.23
CA GLU A 89 -24.18 8.54 5.37
C GLU A 89 -23.20 7.55 6.02
N ALA A 90 -22.91 7.70 7.31
CA ALA A 90 -22.06 6.78 8.05
C ALA A 90 -22.66 5.36 8.13
N GLU A 91 -23.97 5.25 8.40
CA GLU A 91 -24.70 3.99 8.41
C GLU A 91 -24.71 3.31 7.03
N TYR A 92 -24.98 4.06 5.96
CA TYR A 92 -24.93 3.54 4.59
C TYR A 92 -23.54 3.04 4.21
N ARG A 93 -22.48 3.77 4.61
CA ARG A 93 -21.09 3.35 4.38
C ARG A 93 -20.77 2.07 5.14
N ALA A 94 -21.18 1.95 6.40
CA ALA A 94 -20.98 0.73 7.18
C ALA A 94 -21.69 -0.47 6.56
N MET A 95 -22.96 -0.31 6.15
CA MET A 95 -23.71 -1.37 5.46
C MET A 95 -23.08 -1.76 4.12
N ALA A 96 -22.58 -0.79 3.34
CA ALA A 96 -21.90 -1.05 2.07
C ALA A 96 -20.59 -1.84 2.29
N VAL A 97 -19.82 -1.51 3.32
CA VAL A 97 -18.60 -2.25 3.69
C VAL A 97 -18.92 -3.69 4.06
N ALA A 98 -19.91 -3.92 4.93
CA ALA A 98 -20.31 -5.28 5.33
C ALA A 98 -20.83 -6.11 4.14
N THR A 99 -21.65 -5.49 3.28
CA THR A 99 -22.16 -6.13 2.05
C THR A 99 -21.00 -6.51 1.12
N TRP A 100 -20.02 -5.63 0.97
CA TRP A 100 -18.83 -5.85 0.16
C TRP A 100 -17.94 -6.99 0.69
N GLU A 101 -17.71 -7.07 2.00
CA GLU A 101 -16.96 -8.18 2.63
C GLU A 101 -17.65 -9.53 2.38
N LEU A 102 -18.97 -9.59 2.49
CA LEU A 102 -19.74 -10.81 2.23
C LEU A 102 -19.67 -11.23 0.76
N VAL A 103 -19.73 -10.28 -0.18
CA VAL A 103 -19.54 -10.56 -1.62
C VAL A 103 -18.13 -11.09 -1.88
N TRP A 104 -17.12 -10.49 -1.26
CA TRP A 104 -15.73 -10.94 -1.40
C TRP A 104 -15.51 -12.34 -0.82
N ILE A 105 -15.99 -12.61 0.40
CA ILE A 105 -15.94 -13.96 0.99
C ILE A 105 -16.63 -14.97 0.07
N LYS A 106 -17.79 -14.64 -0.49
CA LYS A 106 -18.49 -15.50 -1.44
C LYS A 106 -17.64 -15.79 -2.68
N HIS A 107 -16.94 -14.78 -3.22
CA HIS A 107 -16.05 -14.96 -4.36
C HIS A 107 -14.83 -15.82 -4.00
N LEU A 108 -14.17 -15.53 -2.88
CA LEU A 108 -13.01 -16.28 -2.40
C LEU A 108 -13.36 -17.75 -2.15
N LEU A 109 -14.48 -18.03 -1.51
CA LEU A 109 -14.94 -19.40 -1.28
C LEU A 109 -15.20 -20.13 -2.61
N ASN A 110 -15.72 -19.43 -3.63
CA ASN A 110 -15.91 -20.00 -4.97
C ASN A 110 -14.56 -20.33 -5.62
N GLU A 111 -13.58 -19.43 -5.57
CA GLU A 111 -12.24 -19.65 -6.13
C GLU A 111 -11.52 -20.81 -5.43
N LEU A 112 -11.63 -20.89 -4.10
CA LEU A 112 -11.09 -21.98 -3.29
C LEU A 112 -11.89 -23.28 -3.41
N LYS A 113 -12.96 -23.30 -4.23
CA LYS A 113 -13.83 -24.45 -4.50
C LYS A 113 -14.50 -25.03 -3.23
N PHE A 114 -14.78 -24.19 -2.24
CA PHE A 114 -15.47 -24.59 -1.02
C PHE A 114 -17.00 -24.68 -1.21
N GLY A 115 -17.52 -25.85 -1.57
CA GLY A 115 -18.96 -26.18 -1.54
C GLY A 115 -19.84 -25.52 -2.61
N GLU A 116 -21.14 -25.88 -2.63
CA GLU A 116 -22.15 -25.27 -3.53
C GLU A 116 -22.62 -23.90 -3.00
N ILE A 117 -21.80 -22.87 -3.19
CA ILE A 117 -22.05 -21.49 -2.72
C ILE A 117 -23.22 -20.81 -3.47
N SER A 118 -23.72 -21.42 -4.56
CA SER A 118 -24.91 -20.99 -5.29
C SER A 118 -26.16 -20.88 -4.39
N LYS A 119 -26.16 -21.54 -3.22
CA LYS A 119 -27.23 -21.52 -2.22
C LYS A 119 -27.17 -20.32 -1.25
N MET A 120 -26.04 -19.63 -1.11
CA MET A 120 -25.95 -18.43 -0.27
C MET A 120 -26.55 -17.22 -1.00
N LYS A 121 -27.81 -16.89 -0.68
CA LYS A 121 -28.47 -15.67 -1.14
C LYS A 121 -28.16 -14.52 -0.18
N LEU A 122 -27.42 -13.52 -0.67
CA LEU A 122 -27.30 -12.24 0.00
C LEU A 122 -28.51 -11.39 -0.40
N VAL A 123 -29.39 -11.07 0.54
CA VAL A 123 -30.54 -10.20 0.30
C VAL A 123 -30.25 -8.84 0.92
N CYS A 124 -30.08 -7.83 0.07
CA CYS A 124 -30.08 -6.43 0.48
C CYS A 124 -31.26 -5.77 -0.25
N ASP A 125 -32.33 -5.48 0.48
CA ASP A 125 -33.53 -4.81 -0.04
C ASP A 125 -33.28 -3.30 -0.27
N ASN A 126 -32.20 -2.77 0.29
CA ASN A 126 -31.80 -1.38 0.16
C ASN A 126 -31.05 -1.12 -1.15
N GLN A 127 -31.75 -0.57 -2.14
CA GLN A 127 -31.18 -0.22 -3.44
C GLN A 127 -30.03 0.81 -3.35
N ALA A 128 -30.07 1.74 -2.40
CA ALA A 128 -28.98 2.69 -2.19
C ALA A 128 -27.73 1.99 -1.65
N THR A 129 -27.89 1.06 -0.70
CA THR A 129 -26.78 0.23 -0.22
C THR A 129 -26.24 -0.66 -1.33
N LEU A 130 -27.08 -1.28 -2.16
CA LEU A 130 -26.64 -2.05 -3.33
C LEU A 130 -25.90 -1.20 -4.34
N HIS A 131 -26.35 0.03 -4.58
CA HIS A 131 -25.69 0.98 -5.49
C HIS A 131 -24.35 1.49 -4.93
N ILE A 132 -24.27 1.78 -3.63
CA ILE A 132 -23.02 2.19 -2.98
C ILE A 132 -22.05 1.01 -2.89
N ALA A 133 -22.54 -0.19 -2.58
CA ALA A 133 -21.76 -1.41 -2.50
C ALA A 133 -21.28 -1.88 -3.88
N SER A 134 -22.07 -1.66 -4.94
CA SER A 134 -21.63 -1.90 -6.32
C SER A 134 -20.61 -0.87 -6.80
N ASN A 135 -20.49 0.26 -6.09
CA ASN A 135 -19.52 1.33 -6.27
C ASN A 135 -19.27 1.63 -7.77
N PRO A 136 -20.31 2.05 -8.51
CA PRO A 136 -20.24 2.19 -9.95
C PRO A 136 -19.14 3.17 -10.32
N VAL A 137 -18.18 2.68 -11.09
CA VAL A 137 -17.10 3.50 -11.65
C VAL A 137 -17.68 4.25 -12.84
N LEU A 138 -17.95 5.54 -12.64
CA LEU A 138 -18.47 6.42 -13.68
C LEU A 138 -17.42 6.60 -14.80
N GLY A 139 -17.88 6.96 -16.01
CA GLY A 139 -17.00 7.26 -17.14
C GLY A 139 -16.77 6.10 -18.12
N GLY A 140 -17.68 5.13 -18.18
CA GLY A 140 -17.61 4.04 -19.16
C GLY A 140 -16.61 2.94 -18.83
N PHE A 141 -16.24 2.82 -17.54
CA PHE A 141 -15.39 1.72 -17.07
C PHE A 141 -16.05 0.37 -17.35
N ASP A 142 -15.30 -0.52 -18.01
CA ASP A 142 -15.63 -1.92 -18.16
C ASP A 142 -14.43 -2.75 -17.71
N ALA A 143 -14.64 -3.57 -16.68
CA ALA A 143 -13.61 -4.45 -16.13
C ALA A 143 -13.07 -5.43 -17.18
N SER A 144 -13.87 -5.78 -18.20
CA SER A 144 -13.46 -6.68 -19.28
C SER A 144 -12.33 -6.12 -20.14
N ASN A 145 -12.07 -4.80 -20.10
CA ASN A 145 -10.98 -4.16 -20.84
C ASN A 145 -9.59 -4.38 -20.21
N TYR A 146 -9.53 -4.86 -18.97
CA TYR A 146 -8.27 -4.98 -18.24
C TYR A 146 -7.90 -6.45 -18.02
N VAL A 147 -6.60 -6.72 -18.08
CA VAL A 147 -5.99 -8.00 -17.74
C VAL A 147 -5.27 -7.83 -16.41
N THR A 148 -5.41 -8.81 -15.51
CA THR A 148 -4.56 -8.90 -14.32
C THR A 148 -3.79 -10.20 -14.33
N GLU A 149 -2.54 -10.15 -13.90
CA GLU A 149 -1.67 -11.31 -13.84
C GLU A 149 -0.94 -11.36 -12.50
N ARG A 150 -0.51 -12.57 -12.14
CA ARG A 150 0.45 -12.79 -11.07
C ARG A 150 1.70 -13.40 -11.67
N GLN A 151 2.82 -12.73 -11.47
CA GLN A 151 4.14 -13.19 -11.88
C GLN A 151 5.04 -13.37 -10.67
N TRP A 152 6.20 -13.99 -10.89
CA TRP A 152 7.16 -14.27 -9.82
C TRP A 152 8.58 -13.96 -10.30
N ALA A 153 9.21 -12.96 -9.67
CA ALA A 153 10.63 -12.67 -9.87
C ALA A 153 11.48 -13.55 -8.95
N THR A 154 12.67 -13.94 -9.39
CA THR A 154 13.60 -14.69 -8.55
C THR A 154 14.60 -13.72 -7.92
N ALA A 155 14.59 -13.60 -6.59
CA ALA A 155 15.59 -12.84 -5.85
C ALA A 155 16.96 -13.53 -5.91
N SER A 156 18.03 -12.81 -5.57
CA SER A 156 19.41 -13.33 -5.64
C SER A 156 19.67 -14.54 -4.74
N ASP A 157 18.86 -14.73 -3.70
CA ASP A 157 18.90 -15.89 -2.81
C ASP A 157 17.94 -17.02 -3.22
N GLY A 158 17.36 -16.93 -4.43
CA GLY A 158 16.47 -17.93 -5.01
C GLY A 158 15.01 -17.84 -4.56
N ILE A 159 14.66 -16.90 -3.68
CA ILE A 159 13.27 -16.73 -3.24
C ILE A 159 12.42 -16.14 -4.37
N GLN A 160 11.24 -16.71 -4.59
CA GLN A 160 10.27 -16.21 -5.57
C GLN A 160 9.46 -15.05 -4.95
N ILE A 161 9.62 -13.85 -5.51
CA ILE A 161 8.92 -12.62 -5.11
C ILE A 161 7.67 -12.45 -5.98
N PRO A 162 6.45 -12.46 -5.41
CA PRO A 162 5.24 -12.28 -6.20
C PRO A 162 5.11 -10.85 -6.71
N ILE A 163 4.54 -10.71 -7.91
CA ILE A 163 4.21 -9.44 -8.55
C ILE A 163 2.76 -9.50 -9.02
N SER A 164 1.93 -8.54 -8.61
CA SER A 164 0.59 -8.35 -9.18
C SER A 164 0.65 -7.29 -10.27
N ILE A 165 0.18 -7.64 -11.47
CA ILE A 165 0.25 -6.78 -12.66
C ILE A 165 -1.17 -6.53 -13.15
N ILE A 166 -1.45 -5.30 -13.59
CA ILE A 166 -2.68 -4.93 -14.29
C ILE A 166 -2.37 -3.99 -15.46
N TYR A 167 -3.05 -4.20 -16.58
CA TYR A 167 -2.96 -3.33 -17.75
C TYR A 167 -4.22 -3.44 -18.61
N ARG A 168 -4.37 -2.51 -19.56
CA ARG A 168 -5.51 -2.50 -20.49
C ARG A 168 -5.16 -3.26 -21.77
N LYS A 169 -5.96 -4.26 -22.12
CA LYS A 169 -5.61 -5.31 -23.09
C LYS A 169 -5.52 -4.84 -24.55
N ASP A 170 -6.25 -3.79 -24.91
CA ASP A 170 -6.29 -3.22 -26.26
C ASP A 170 -5.19 -2.17 -26.50
N LEU A 171 -4.50 -1.72 -25.45
CA LEU A 171 -3.46 -0.68 -25.54
C LEU A 171 -2.04 -1.19 -25.35
N VAL A 172 -1.84 -2.21 -24.51
CA VAL A 172 -0.52 -2.71 -24.11
C VAL A 172 -0.03 -3.82 -25.03
N LYS A 173 1.25 -3.75 -25.45
CA LYS A 173 1.85 -4.64 -26.45
C LYS A 173 2.68 -5.77 -25.88
N LEU A 174 3.27 -5.59 -24.71
CA LEU A 174 4.21 -6.51 -24.05
C LEU A 174 5.47 -6.80 -24.89
N ASP A 175 5.97 -5.79 -25.61
CA ASP A 175 7.20 -5.85 -26.40
C ASP A 175 8.37 -5.06 -25.77
N GLY A 176 8.15 -4.53 -24.56
CA GLY A 176 9.09 -3.71 -23.81
C GLY A 176 8.92 -2.21 -24.06
N SER A 177 8.07 -1.78 -24.99
CA SER A 177 7.85 -0.35 -25.28
C SER A 177 6.80 0.31 -24.36
N ASP A 178 6.05 -0.48 -23.60
CA ASP A 178 4.95 0.00 -22.76
C ASP A 178 5.47 0.71 -21.49
N PRO A 179 4.91 1.88 -21.13
CA PRO A 179 5.25 2.56 -19.89
C PRO A 179 4.73 1.77 -18.67
N LEU A 180 5.55 1.63 -17.63
CA LEU A 180 5.23 0.86 -16.44
C LEU A 180 5.44 1.67 -15.17
N LEU A 181 4.47 1.60 -14.26
CA LEU A 181 4.58 2.08 -12.88
C LEU A 181 4.67 0.90 -11.92
N LEU A 182 5.82 0.72 -11.28
CA LEU A 182 6.09 -0.30 -10.27
C LEU A 182 5.99 0.29 -8.86
N TYR A 183 5.07 -0.24 -8.05
CA TYR A 183 4.83 0.18 -6.68
C TYR A 183 5.40 -0.80 -5.65
N GLY A 184 5.93 -0.29 -4.53
CA GLY A 184 6.38 -1.10 -3.40
C GLY A 184 6.30 -0.40 -2.03
N TYR A 185 6.30 -1.18 -0.95
CA TYR A 185 6.31 -0.70 0.44
C TYR A 185 7.25 -1.50 1.36
N GLY A 186 6.92 -2.76 1.63
CA GLY A 186 7.84 -3.75 2.22
C GLY A 186 8.33 -3.47 3.64
N SER A 187 7.47 -3.01 4.55
CA SER A 187 7.81 -2.81 5.97
C SER A 187 6.60 -3.03 6.89
N TYR A 188 6.85 -3.26 8.19
CA TYR A 188 5.84 -3.42 9.24
C TYR A 188 4.79 -4.52 9.02
N GLU A 189 5.13 -5.57 8.24
CA GLU A 189 4.20 -6.66 7.88
C GLU A 189 2.97 -6.18 7.08
N ILE A 190 2.99 -4.96 6.54
CA ILE A 190 1.88 -4.43 5.75
C ILE A 190 1.85 -5.13 4.41
N CYS A 191 0.74 -5.82 4.12
CA CYS A 191 0.43 -6.35 2.79
C CYS A 191 0.00 -5.22 1.85
N ILE A 192 0.57 -5.16 0.66
CA ILE A 192 0.05 -4.31 -0.42
C ILE A 192 -0.85 -5.14 -1.33
N ASP A 193 -2.07 -5.38 -0.87
CA ASP A 193 -3.01 -6.19 -1.64
C ASP A 193 -3.36 -5.55 -3.00
N PRO A 194 -3.58 -6.37 -4.06
CA PRO A 194 -3.99 -5.90 -5.38
C PRO A 194 -5.44 -5.39 -5.39
N THR A 195 -5.61 -4.20 -4.81
CA THR A 195 -6.89 -3.55 -4.54
C THR A 195 -7.35 -2.68 -5.68
N PHE A 196 -8.65 -2.54 -5.93
CA PHE A 196 -9.13 -1.54 -6.90
C PHE A 196 -8.89 -0.12 -6.41
N LYS A 197 -8.34 0.73 -7.27
CA LYS A 197 -8.22 2.18 -7.05
C LYS A 197 -8.54 2.93 -8.34
N ALA A 198 -9.67 3.64 -8.34
CA ALA A 198 -10.17 4.36 -9.52
C ALA A 198 -9.16 5.33 -10.12
N SER A 199 -8.30 5.97 -9.31
CA SER A 199 -7.27 6.89 -9.81
C SER A 199 -6.39 6.20 -10.87
N ARG A 200 -6.03 4.93 -10.67
CA ARG A 200 -5.11 4.18 -11.55
C ARG A 200 -5.63 4.03 -12.97
N LEU A 201 -6.95 4.08 -13.18
CA LEU A 201 -7.55 4.06 -14.52
C LEU A 201 -6.98 5.16 -15.41
N SER A 202 -6.63 6.32 -14.84
CA SER A 202 -5.99 7.42 -15.57
C SER A 202 -4.70 7.00 -16.29
N LEU A 203 -3.91 6.10 -15.68
CA LEU A 203 -2.69 5.56 -16.31
C LEU A 203 -3.03 4.38 -17.23
N LEU A 204 -3.84 3.43 -16.75
CA LEU A 204 -4.19 2.22 -17.50
C LEU A 204 -4.86 2.54 -18.84
N ASP A 205 -5.75 3.53 -18.87
CA ASP A 205 -6.42 4.01 -20.10
C ASP A 205 -5.51 4.82 -21.03
N ARG A 206 -4.25 5.02 -20.65
CA ARG A 206 -3.18 5.63 -21.46
C ARG A 206 -2.08 4.63 -21.82
N GLY A 207 -2.36 3.33 -21.70
CA GLY A 207 -1.43 2.26 -22.08
C GLY A 207 -0.35 1.97 -21.04
N PHE A 208 -0.50 2.44 -19.80
CA PHE A 208 0.43 2.06 -18.74
C PHE A 208 0.14 0.65 -18.22
N ILE A 209 1.21 -0.02 -17.84
CA ILE A 209 1.19 -1.18 -16.96
C ILE A 209 1.35 -0.69 -15.52
N TYR A 210 0.54 -1.21 -14.60
CA TYR A 210 0.73 -1.00 -13.16
C TYR A 210 1.09 -2.32 -12.50
N ALA A 211 2.17 -2.32 -11.73
CA ALA A 211 2.65 -3.49 -11.02
C ALA A 211 2.86 -3.20 -9.53
N ILE A 212 2.59 -4.19 -8.68
CA ILE A 212 2.89 -4.18 -7.25
C ILE A 212 3.92 -5.28 -6.99
N ALA A 213 5.07 -4.91 -6.44
CA ALA A 213 6.06 -5.87 -5.96
C ALA A 213 5.78 -6.22 -4.49
N HIS A 214 5.45 -7.48 -4.22
CA HIS A 214 5.14 -8.01 -2.89
C HIS A 214 6.42 -8.43 -2.15
N ILE A 215 7.32 -7.47 -1.97
CA ILE A 215 8.69 -7.66 -1.46
C ILE A 215 8.75 -8.01 0.03
N ARG A 216 9.84 -8.67 0.46
CA ARG A 216 10.05 -8.98 1.88
C ARG A 216 10.04 -7.73 2.76
N GLY A 217 9.56 -7.91 3.99
CA GLY A 217 9.19 -6.83 4.91
C GLY A 217 7.69 -6.52 4.90
N GLY A 218 6.96 -6.92 3.84
CA GLY A 218 5.51 -7.02 3.84
C GLY A 218 5.00 -8.31 4.50
N GLY A 219 3.69 -8.51 4.51
CA GLY A 219 3.02 -9.66 5.14
C GLY A 219 2.47 -10.71 4.16
N GLU A 220 2.71 -10.55 2.86
CA GLU A 220 1.98 -11.28 1.80
C GLU A 220 2.20 -12.80 1.84
N MET A 221 3.37 -13.24 2.30
CA MET A 221 3.72 -14.66 2.47
C MET A 221 3.77 -15.07 3.95
N GLY A 222 3.07 -14.32 4.82
CA GLY A 222 3.01 -14.53 6.27
C GLY A 222 4.19 -13.92 7.04
N ARG A 223 4.20 -14.12 8.36
CA ARG A 223 5.13 -13.45 9.28
C ARG A 223 6.62 -13.59 8.93
N GLN A 224 7.02 -14.74 8.40
CA GLN A 224 8.42 -14.96 7.98
C GLN A 224 8.82 -14.06 6.80
N TRP A 225 7.88 -13.64 5.96
CA TRP A 225 8.13 -12.67 4.89
C TRP A 225 8.58 -11.32 5.44
N TYR A 226 7.94 -10.89 6.52
CA TYR A 226 8.24 -9.67 7.24
C TYR A 226 9.57 -9.76 8.00
N GLU A 227 9.76 -10.81 8.80
CA GLU A 227 11.00 -11.01 9.57
C GLU A 227 12.24 -11.15 8.66
N ASN A 228 12.06 -11.59 7.42
CA ASN A 228 13.13 -11.63 6.41
C ASN A 228 13.30 -10.34 5.61
N GLY A 229 12.65 -9.23 5.99
CA GLY A 229 12.83 -7.90 5.39
C GLY A 229 12.90 -6.79 6.43
N LYS A 230 13.49 -7.09 7.59
CA LYS A 230 13.53 -6.25 8.78
C LYS A 230 14.86 -6.38 9.52
N LEU A 231 15.24 -5.41 10.37
CA LEU A 231 16.52 -5.41 11.13
C LEU A 231 17.72 -5.69 10.20
N LEU A 232 18.61 -6.61 10.57
CA LEU A 232 19.79 -7.02 9.80
C LEU A 232 19.47 -7.81 8.52
N LYS A 233 18.19 -7.96 8.16
CA LYS A 233 17.71 -8.50 6.89
C LYS A 233 17.03 -7.44 6.03
N LYS A 234 17.01 -6.16 6.45
CA LYS A 234 16.25 -5.12 5.76
C LYS A 234 16.63 -4.94 4.29
N LYS A 235 17.89 -5.22 3.92
CA LYS A 235 18.33 -5.13 2.52
C LYS A 235 17.55 -6.02 1.55
N ASN A 236 16.97 -7.11 2.03
CA ASN A 236 16.13 -7.98 1.21
C ASN A 236 14.97 -7.21 0.58
N THR A 237 14.35 -6.27 1.30
CA THR A 237 13.30 -5.39 0.76
C THR A 237 13.76 -4.69 -0.52
N PHE A 238 14.98 -4.15 -0.53
CA PHE A 238 15.51 -3.38 -1.66
C PHE A 238 15.94 -4.29 -2.82
N THR A 239 16.62 -5.39 -2.51
CA THR A 239 17.08 -6.34 -3.53
C THR A 239 15.93 -7.09 -4.19
N ASP A 240 14.87 -7.40 -3.45
CA ASP A 240 13.64 -8.00 -3.99
C ASP A 240 12.96 -7.04 -4.98
N PHE A 241 12.90 -5.74 -4.64
CA PHE A 241 12.30 -4.75 -5.51
C PHE A 241 13.10 -4.56 -6.81
N ILE A 242 14.43 -4.58 -6.71
CA ILE A 242 15.33 -4.58 -7.87
C ILE A 242 15.10 -5.83 -8.72
N ALA A 243 15.02 -7.02 -8.11
CA ALA A 243 14.74 -8.26 -8.84
C ALA A 243 13.39 -8.21 -9.57
N CYS A 244 12.36 -7.64 -8.96
CA CYS A 244 11.07 -7.42 -9.61
C CYS A 244 11.17 -6.47 -10.82
N ALA A 245 11.92 -5.36 -10.70
CA ALA A 245 12.15 -4.44 -11.81
C ALA A 245 12.91 -5.13 -12.97
N GLU A 246 13.97 -5.86 -12.66
CA GLU A 246 14.75 -6.61 -13.65
C GLU A 246 13.91 -7.69 -14.35
N TYR A 247 13.09 -8.42 -13.60
CA TYR A 247 12.15 -9.40 -14.16
C TYR A 247 11.18 -8.75 -15.16
N LEU A 248 10.57 -7.62 -14.81
CA LEU A 248 9.62 -6.92 -15.68
C LEU A 248 10.28 -6.42 -16.97
N ILE A 249 11.55 -6.00 -16.90
CA ILE A 249 12.33 -5.59 -18.06
C ILE A 249 12.73 -6.81 -18.93
N ASP A 250 13.20 -7.90 -18.32
CA ASP A 250 13.56 -9.15 -19.01
C ASP A 250 12.36 -9.73 -19.78
N LYS A 251 11.19 -9.76 -19.12
CA LYS A 251 9.94 -10.27 -19.69
C LYS A 251 9.23 -9.29 -20.62
N LYS A 252 9.87 -8.17 -20.97
CA LYS A 252 9.34 -7.21 -21.94
C LYS A 252 7.98 -6.61 -21.54
N TYR A 253 7.69 -6.51 -20.24
CA TYR A 253 6.60 -5.65 -19.77
C TYR A 253 6.95 -4.17 -19.97
N CYS A 254 8.23 -3.81 -19.85
CA CYS A 254 8.74 -2.46 -20.14
C CYS A 254 10.25 -2.50 -20.47
N SER A 255 10.83 -1.35 -20.74
CA SER A 255 12.28 -1.12 -20.78
C SER A 255 12.70 -0.19 -19.64
N LYS A 256 14.01 -0.03 -19.43
CA LYS A 256 14.56 0.89 -18.41
C LYS A 256 14.08 2.34 -18.63
N GLU A 257 13.98 2.73 -19.90
CA GLU A 257 13.50 4.04 -20.38
C GLU A 257 11.99 4.23 -20.20
N LYS A 258 11.27 3.15 -19.87
CA LYS A 258 9.81 3.10 -19.71
C LYS A 258 9.39 2.67 -18.30
N LEU A 259 10.32 2.62 -17.33
CA LEU A 259 10.02 2.21 -15.97
C LEU A 259 10.04 3.40 -15.00
N CYS A 260 8.91 3.61 -14.33
CA CYS A 260 8.80 4.49 -13.16
C CYS A 260 8.57 3.66 -11.89
N ILE A 261 9.23 4.02 -10.79
CA ILE A 261 9.02 3.40 -9.48
C ILE A 261 8.32 4.34 -8.49
N ASN A 262 7.49 3.80 -7.59
CA ASN A 262 6.76 4.60 -6.61
C ASN A 262 6.66 3.91 -5.24
N GLY A 263 6.82 4.71 -4.18
CA GLY A 263 6.64 4.29 -2.80
C GLY A 263 6.45 5.49 -1.89
N ARG A 264 5.80 5.28 -0.73
CA ARG A 264 5.48 6.32 0.25
C ARG A 264 5.86 5.92 1.67
N SER A 265 6.28 6.86 2.53
CA SER A 265 6.65 6.61 3.93
C SER A 265 7.85 5.66 3.99
N ALA A 266 7.74 4.48 4.62
CA ALA A 266 8.74 3.41 4.52
C ALA A 266 8.89 2.85 3.08
N GLY A 267 7.86 2.94 2.24
CA GLY A 267 8.03 2.74 0.79
C GLY A 267 8.88 3.85 0.14
N GLY A 268 8.95 5.03 0.75
CA GLY A 268 9.88 6.09 0.34
C GLY A 268 11.33 5.80 0.73
N LEU A 269 11.57 5.11 1.86
CA LEU A 269 12.87 4.50 2.17
C LEU A 269 13.29 3.53 1.07
N LEU A 270 12.37 2.64 0.67
CA LEU A 270 12.59 1.73 -0.45
C LEU A 270 13.03 2.48 -1.72
N ILE A 271 12.26 3.49 -2.15
CA ILE A 271 12.59 4.26 -3.37
C ILE A 271 13.96 4.95 -3.22
N GLY A 272 14.22 5.63 -2.10
CA GLY A 272 15.49 6.30 -1.85
C GLY A 272 16.70 5.35 -1.87
N ALA A 273 16.55 4.15 -1.32
CA ALA A 273 17.61 3.15 -1.31
C ALA A 273 17.88 2.61 -2.73
N VAL A 274 16.83 2.23 -3.48
CA VAL A 274 17.03 1.60 -4.80
C VAL A 274 17.54 2.57 -5.86
N VAL A 275 17.20 3.87 -5.79
CA VAL A 275 17.80 4.87 -6.71
C VAL A 275 19.27 5.14 -6.41
N ASN A 276 19.75 4.89 -5.19
CA ASN A 276 21.19 4.90 -4.91
C ASN A 276 21.88 3.63 -5.42
N MET A 277 21.23 2.47 -5.28
CA MET A 277 21.80 1.16 -5.63
C MET A 277 21.83 0.88 -7.13
N ARG A 278 20.72 1.14 -7.83
CA ARG A 278 20.49 0.80 -9.25
C ARG A 278 19.71 1.91 -9.98
N PRO A 279 20.22 3.15 -10.01
CA PRO A 279 19.57 4.24 -10.75
C PRO A 279 19.42 3.93 -12.25
N ASP A 280 20.28 3.07 -12.80
CA ASP A 280 20.28 2.67 -14.21
C ASP A 280 19.02 1.90 -14.65
N LEU A 281 18.23 1.37 -13.71
CA LEU A 281 17.04 0.58 -14.02
C LEU A 281 15.80 1.43 -14.31
N PHE A 282 15.80 2.69 -13.90
CA PHE A 282 14.59 3.50 -13.83
C PHE A 282 14.74 4.76 -14.67
N LYS A 283 13.69 5.12 -15.40
CA LYS A 283 13.58 6.43 -16.04
C LYS A 283 13.10 7.49 -15.05
N ALA A 284 12.19 7.11 -14.16
CA ALA A 284 11.61 8.02 -13.17
C ALA A 284 11.37 7.35 -11.80
N ALA A 285 11.32 8.15 -10.74
CA ALA A 285 10.98 7.70 -9.40
C ALA A 285 10.12 8.72 -8.64
N VAL A 286 9.15 8.24 -7.87
CA VAL A 286 8.30 9.05 -6.99
C VAL A 286 8.44 8.57 -5.55
N ALA A 287 9.06 9.40 -4.71
CA ALA A 287 9.27 9.14 -3.29
C ALA A 287 8.35 10.04 -2.45
N GLY A 288 7.27 9.47 -1.90
CA GLY A 288 6.29 10.24 -1.14
C GLY A 288 6.53 10.25 0.37
N VAL A 289 6.57 11.42 1.02
CA VAL A 289 6.93 11.60 2.45
C VAL A 289 8.01 10.59 2.90
N PRO A 290 9.14 10.52 2.20
CA PRO A 290 10.01 9.36 2.27
C PRO A 290 10.89 9.41 3.52
N PHE A 291 10.95 8.29 4.26
CA PHE A 291 11.89 8.10 5.37
C PHE A 291 13.30 7.85 4.79
N VAL A 292 14.20 8.83 4.84
CA VAL A 292 15.44 8.82 4.03
C VAL A 292 16.68 9.23 4.79
N ASP A 293 16.54 9.81 5.98
CA ASP A 293 17.64 10.21 6.85
C ASP A 293 17.83 9.21 7.99
N VAL A 294 17.84 7.91 7.65
CA VAL A 294 17.60 6.80 8.57
C VAL A 294 18.58 6.79 9.74
N VAL A 295 19.88 6.96 9.48
CA VAL A 295 20.89 6.95 10.55
C VAL A 295 20.69 8.12 11.52
N THR A 296 20.56 9.34 10.98
CA THR A 296 20.39 10.55 11.80
C THR A 296 19.13 10.46 12.65
N THR A 297 17.99 10.11 12.03
CA THR A 297 16.70 10.02 12.71
C THR A 297 16.69 8.91 13.76
N MET A 298 17.22 7.72 13.46
CA MET A 298 17.20 6.58 14.38
C MET A 298 18.17 6.70 15.56
N LEU A 299 19.16 7.61 15.48
CA LEU A 299 20.06 7.94 16.60
C LEU A 299 19.41 8.89 17.62
N ASP A 300 18.40 9.66 17.24
CA ASP A 300 17.78 10.68 18.08
C ASP A 300 16.41 10.22 18.64
N PRO A 301 16.35 9.84 19.93
CA PRO A 301 15.11 9.36 20.56
C PRO A 301 14.08 10.48 20.81
N THR A 302 14.42 11.75 20.58
CA THR A 302 13.49 12.88 20.74
C THR A 302 12.55 13.05 19.54
N ILE A 303 12.92 12.47 18.39
CA ILE A 303 12.07 12.45 17.20
C ILE A 303 10.95 11.43 17.40
N PRO A 304 9.68 11.77 17.11
CA PRO A 304 8.57 10.83 17.21
C PRO A 304 8.83 9.53 16.45
N LEU A 305 8.33 8.41 16.98
CA LEU A 305 8.47 7.04 16.47
C LEU A 305 9.84 6.38 16.61
N THR A 306 10.96 7.13 16.73
CA THR A 306 12.32 6.55 16.74
C THR A 306 12.48 5.38 17.71
N THR A 307 12.05 5.54 18.96
CA THR A 307 12.22 4.52 20.00
C THR A 307 11.45 3.24 19.70
N SER A 308 10.22 3.35 19.16
CA SER A 308 9.44 2.19 18.71
C SER A 308 10.00 1.57 17.43
N GLU A 309 10.60 2.38 16.56
CA GLU A 309 11.14 1.91 15.28
C GLU A 309 12.50 1.24 15.39
N TRP A 310 13.18 1.29 16.55
CA TRP A 310 14.31 0.41 16.82
C TRP A 310 13.94 -1.07 16.71
N GLU A 311 12.69 -1.42 17.03
CA GLU A 311 12.23 -2.78 16.83
C GLU A 311 12.10 -3.12 15.35
N GLU A 312 11.94 -2.15 14.44
CA GLU A 312 11.83 -2.34 12.98
C GLU A 312 13.19 -2.30 12.27
N TRP A 313 13.94 -1.22 12.40
CA TRP A 313 15.17 -0.99 11.64
C TRP A 313 16.42 -1.44 12.38
N GLY A 314 16.35 -1.47 13.71
CA GLY A 314 17.48 -1.65 14.61
C GLY A 314 17.84 -0.36 15.33
N ASP A 315 18.60 -0.49 16.42
CA ASP A 315 19.07 0.63 17.22
C ASP A 315 20.49 1.02 16.81
N PRO A 316 20.69 2.09 16.02
CA PRO A 316 22.02 2.49 15.52
C PRO A 316 22.95 3.04 16.60
N ARG A 317 22.54 3.09 17.87
CA ARG A 317 23.48 3.34 18.98
C ARG A 317 24.35 2.10 19.26
N LYS A 318 23.97 0.94 18.71
CA LYS A 318 24.78 -0.27 18.65
C LYS A 318 25.49 -0.35 17.32
N GLU A 319 26.80 -0.64 17.35
CA GLU A 319 27.66 -0.62 16.16
C GLU A 319 27.16 -1.52 15.02
N GLU A 320 26.65 -2.73 15.34
CA GLU A 320 26.14 -3.67 14.35
C GLU A 320 25.00 -3.07 13.51
N PHE A 321 24.08 -2.36 14.16
CA PHE A 321 22.94 -1.72 13.50
C PHE A 321 23.36 -0.40 12.86
N TYR A 322 24.26 0.36 13.47
CA TYR A 322 24.80 1.58 12.86
C TYR A 322 25.38 1.29 11.48
N SER A 323 26.32 0.35 11.42
CA SER A 323 27.00 -0.05 10.19
C SER A 323 26.03 -0.63 9.16
N TYR A 324 25.08 -1.47 9.60
CA TYR A 324 24.08 -2.05 8.70
C TYR A 324 23.10 -1.01 8.15
N ILE A 325 22.50 -0.17 9.00
CA ILE A 325 21.57 0.89 8.61
C ILE A 325 22.24 1.91 7.69
N LYS A 326 23.45 2.36 8.05
CA LYS A 326 24.23 3.30 7.24
C LYS A 326 24.50 2.78 5.83
N SER A 327 24.62 1.47 5.65
CA SER A 327 24.87 0.87 4.34
C SER A 327 23.67 0.87 3.38
N TYR A 328 22.48 1.28 3.83
CA TYR A 328 21.30 1.47 2.97
C TYR A 328 20.58 2.82 3.16
N SER A 329 20.88 3.57 4.23
CA SER A 329 20.29 4.88 4.51
C SER A 329 20.39 5.84 3.31
N PRO A 330 19.28 6.29 2.71
CA PRO A 330 19.30 6.99 1.42
C PRO A 330 20.13 8.27 1.42
N VAL A 331 19.96 9.15 2.40
CA VAL A 331 20.77 10.39 2.52
C VAL A 331 22.25 10.06 2.62
N ASP A 332 22.65 9.06 3.40
CA ASP A 332 24.05 8.69 3.59
C ASP A 332 24.70 8.10 2.33
N ASN A 333 23.92 7.48 1.44
CA ASN A 333 24.43 6.76 0.26
C ASN A 333 24.25 7.52 -1.07
N VAL A 334 23.79 8.78 -1.04
CA VAL A 334 23.87 9.65 -2.23
C VAL A 334 25.34 9.86 -2.60
N LYS A 335 25.67 9.63 -3.87
CA LYS A 335 27.04 9.72 -4.44
C LYS A 335 27.03 10.35 -5.83
N ALA A 336 28.21 10.68 -6.34
CA ALA A 336 28.36 11.22 -7.70
C ALA A 336 28.03 10.16 -8.75
N GLN A 337 26.82 10.23 -9.32
CA GLN A 337 26.31 9.36 -10.38
C GLN A 337 25.07 9.99 -11.03
N ASN A 338 24.61 9.40 -12.12
CA ASN A 338 23.33 9.75 -12.72
C ASN A 338 22.18 9.15 -11.91
N TYR A 339 21.13 9.94 -11.70
CA TYR A 339 19.87 9.55 -11.06
C TYR A 339 18.70 9.70 -12.07
N PRO A 340 17.58 8.98 -11.90
CA PRO A 340 16.40 9.16 -12.75
C PRO A 340 15.75 10.53 -12.55
N ASP A 341 14.71 10.83 -13.32
CA ASP A 341 13.78 11.92 -12.98
C ASP A 341 13.13 11.60 -11.62
N ILE A 342 13.20 12.49 -10.62
CA ILE A 342 12.71 12.23 -9.26
C ILE A 342 11.71 13.30 -8.81
N LEU A 343 10.53 12.84 -8.39
CA LEU A 343 9.58 13.64 -7.61
C LEU A 343 9.60 13.21 -6.14
N VAL A 344 9.97 14.13 -5.26
CA VAL A 344 9.86 13.96 -3.81
C VAL A 344 8.69 14.79 -3.29
N THR A 345 7.81 14.18 -2.49
CA THR A 345 6.75 14.92 -1.78
C THR A 345 6.98 14.91 -0.27
N ALA A 346 6.57 15.98 0.41
CA ALA A 346 6.68 16.14 1.86
C ALA A 346 5.45 16.87 2.42
N GLY A 347 5.23 16.80 3.72
CA GLY A 347 4.29 17.67 4.44
C GLY A 347 5.01 18.36 5.58
N LEU A 348 4.84 19.67 5.73
CA LEU A 348 5.54 20.45 6.76
C LEU A 348 5.20 19.94 8.17
N ASN A 349 3.94 19.56 8.38
CA ASN A 349 3.41 19.12 9.67
C ASN A 349 3.30 17.58 9.73
N ASP A 350 4.16 16.85 9.02
CA ASP A 350 4.17 15.39 9.04
C ASP A 350 4.71 14.87 10.38
N PRO A 351 3.88 14.20 11.21
CA PRO A 351 4.30 13.72 12.52
C PRO A 351 5.00 12.36 12.49
N ARG A 352 5.17 11.76 11.30
CA ARG A 352 5.78 10.42 11.14
C ARG A 352 7.13 10.47 10.46
N VAL A 353 7.26 11.29 9.42
CA VAL A 353 8.51 11.53 8.70
C VAL A 353 8.72 13.02 8.67
N MET A 354 9.76 13.52 9.33
CA MET A 354 9.98 14.96 9.40
C MET A 354 10.26 15.51 8.00
N TYR A 355 9.70 16.67 7.66
CA TYR A 355 9.90 17.32 6.36
C TYR A 355 11.38 17.58 6.03
N SER A 356 12.23 17.69 7.05
CA SER A 356 13.66 17.87 6.92
C SER A 356 14.35 16.69 6.24
N GLU A 357 13.84 15.47 6.37
CA GLU A 357 14.43 14.28 5.73
C GLU A 357 14.37 14.36 4.20
N PRO A 358 13.19 14.49 3.55
CA PRO A 358 13.13 14.68 2.11
C PRO A 358 13.83 15.96 1.64
N ALA A 359 13.82 17.04 2.43
CA ALA A 359 14.54 18.26 2.09
C ALA A 359 16.06 18.04 2.03
N LYS A 360 16.64 17.36 3.03
CA LYS A 360 18.06 16.96 3.04
C LYS A 360 18.39 16.03 1.88
N PHE A 361 17.53 15.06 1.60
CA PHE A 361 17.74 14.12 0.50
C PHE A 361 17.78 14.81 -0.86
N VAL A 362 16.81 15.70 -1.14
CA VAL A 362 16.80 16.47 -2.39
C VAL A 362 17.99 17.43 -2.48
N ALA A 363 18.35 18.11 -1.38
CA ALA A 363 19.51 18.99 -1.36
C ALA A 363 20.80 18.23 -1.70
N LYS A 364 21.02 17.06 -1.07
CA LYS A 364 22.20 16.23 -1.34
C LYS A 364 22.21 15.64 -2.74
N LEU A 365 21.05 15.23 -3.28
CA LEU A 365 20.94 14.80 -4.67
C LEU A 365 21.32 15.91 -5.65
N ARG A 366 20.88 17.16 -5.43
CA ARG A 366 21.26 18.30 -6.29
C ARG A 366 22.75 18.61 -6.24
N ASP A 367 23.38 18.43 -5.09
CA ASP A 367 24.81 18.66 -4.89
C ASP A 367 25.67 17.58 -5.57
N MET A 368 25.21 16.33 -5.57
CA MET A 368 26.03 15.18 -5.96
C MET A 368 25.71 14.60 -7.34
N LYS A 369 24.49 14.72 -7.85
CA LYS A 369 24.10 14.07 -9.12
C LYS A 369 24.88 14.64 -10.31
N THR A 370 25.17 13.78 -11.30
CA THR A 370 25.95 14.15 -12.48
C THR A 370 25.13 14.27 -13.77
N ASP A 371 23.85 13.96 -13.71
CA ASP A 371 22.88 14.12 -14.80
C ASP A 371 22.22 15.51 -14.79
N ASP A 372 21.45 15.81 -15.84
CA ASP A 372 20.55 16.98 -15.95
C ASP A 372 19.06 16.62 -15.79
N ASN A 373 18.75 15.45 -15.23
CA ASN A 373 17.37 14.97 -15.06
C ASN A 373 16.61 15.81 -14.02
N LEU A 374 15.28 15.80 -14.14
CA LEU A 374 14.38 16.61 -13.35
C LEU A 374 14.34 16.13 -11.89
N LEU A 375 14.54 17.06 -10.94
CA LEU A 375 14.51 16.77 -9.50
C LEU A 375 13.63 17.79 -8.75
N LEU A 376 12.43 17.35 -8.37
CA LEU A 376 11.40 18.18 -7.74
C LEU A 376 11.21 17.82 -6.27
N LEU A 377 10.99 18.85 -5.44
CA LEU A 377 10.48 18.74 -4.07
C LEU A 377 9.17 19.50 -3.97
N LYS A 378 8.07 18.80 -3.68
CA LYS A 378 6.76 19.38 -3.37
C LYS A 378 6.46 19.20 -1.89
N CYS A 379 6.66 20.26 -1.11
CA CYS A 379 6.32 20.27 0.31
C CYS A 379 4.95 20.94 0.52
N GLU A 380 3.99 20.20 1.08
CA GLU A 380 2.70 20.75 1.48
C GLU A 380 2.83 21.50 2.80
N MET A 381 2.73 22.82 2.74
CA MET A 381 2.91 23.70 3.90
C MET A 381 1.79 23.57 4.95
N GLY A 382 0.60 23.13 4.54
CA GLY A 382 -0.58 23.01 5.41
C GLY A 382 -0.97 21.58 5.78
N ALA A 383 -0.18 20.58 5.38
CA ALA A 383 -0.52 19.16 5.56
C ALA A 383 0.59 18.37 6.25
N GLY A 384 0.24 17.15 6.70
CA GLY A 384 1.16 16.19 7.29
C GLY A 384 1.26 14.90 6.45
N HIS A 385 1.35 13.76 7.14
CA HIS A 385 1.71 12.47 6.54
C HIS A 385 0.80 11.96 5.42
N PHE A 386 -0.44 12.41 5.34
CA PHE A 386 -1.41 11.92 4.34
C PHE A 386 -1.74 12.95 3.27
N SER A 387 -0.95 14.03 3.18
CA SER A 387 -1.33 15.25 2.47
C SER A 387 -2.65 15.81 3.02
N LYS A 388 -3.28 16.73 2.29
CA LYS A 388 -4.58 17.32 2.62
C LYS A 388 -5.65 16.22 2.68
N SER A 389 -6.47 16.25 3.72
CA SER A 389 -7.46 15.21 4.04
C SER A 389 -8.73 15.24 3.18
N GLY A 390 -8.94 16.31 2.41
CA GLY A 390 -10.13 16.46 1.58
C GLY A 390 -10.09 15.61 0.30
N ARG A 391 -11.28 15.18 -0.14
CA ARG A 391 -11.44 14.29 -1.31
C ARG A 391 -10.85 14.90 -2.58
N PHE A 392 -11.09 16.19 -2.81
CA PHE A 392 -10.65 16.86 -4.04
C PHE A 392 -9.14 17.09 -4.04
N GLU A 393 -8.58 17.44 -2.88
CA GLU A 393 -7.15 17.62 -2.70
C GLU A 393 -6.42 16.31 -2.93
N LYS A 394 -6.96 15.18 -2.45
CA LYS A 394 -6.35 13.88 -2.73
C LYS A 394 -6.35 13.55 -4.23
N LEU A 395 -7.39 13.92 -4.97
CA LEU A 395 -7.43 13.77 -6.42
C LEU A 395 -6.41 14.69 -7.12
N GLN A 396 -6.22 15.92 -6.63
CA GLN A 396 -5.20 16.84 -7.14
C GLN A 396 -3.78 16.31 -6.89
N GLU A 397 -3.51 15.69 -5.74
CA GLU A 397 -2.21 15.06 -5.44
C GLU A 397 -1.93 13.87 -6.37
N ASP A 398 -2.93 13.00 -6.55
CA ASP A 398 -2.81 11.86 -7.46
C ASP A 398 -2.63 12.34 -8.91
N ALA A 399 -3.35 13.39 -9.32
CA ALA A 399 -3.19 14.02 -10.64
C ALA A 399 -1.79 14.61 -10.84
N PHE A 400 -1.28 15.39 -9.88
CA PHE A 400 0.07 15.97 -9.95
C PHE A 400 1.14 14.87 -10.10
N THR A 401 1.03 13.82 -9.29
CA THR A 401 1.95 12.68 -9.34
C THR A 401 1.89 11.99 -10.72
N TYR A 402 0.69 11.77 -11.25
CA TYR A 402 0.53 11.13 -12.56
C TYR A 402 0.96 12.02 -13.72
N THR A 403 0.78 13.34 -13.62
CA THR A 403 1.33 14.28 -14.61
C THR A 403 2.85 14.19 -14.68
N PHE A 404 3.54 14.14 -13.54
CA PHE A 404 4.98 13.92 -13.51
C PHE A 404 5.38 12.60 -14.18
N ILE A 405 4.69 11.50 -13.84
CA ILE A 405 4.97 10.17 -14.40
C ILE A 405 4.71 10.14 -15.91
N LEU A 406 3.60 10.73 -16.37
CA LEU A 406 3.28 10.84 -17.79
C LEU A 406 4.38 11.63 -18.50
N ASN A 407 4.69 12.84 -18.05
CA ASN A 407 5.76 13.67 -18.62
C ASN A 407 7.09 12.90 -18.71
N ALA A 408 7.46 12.15 -17.68
CA ALA A 408 8.74 11.43 -17.66
C ALA A 408 8.80 10.23 -18.63
N LEU A 409 7.66 9.57 -18.91
CA LEU A 409 7.63 8.32 -19.70
C LEU A 409 6.98 8.45 -21.08
N THR A 410 6.20 9.50 -21.33
CA THR A 410 5.46 9.69 -22.59
C THR A 410 6.04 10.79 -23.48
N ASP A 411 6.87 11.68 -22.94
CA ASP A 411 7.47 12.73 -23.75
C ASP A 411 8.61 12.15 -24.61
N GLN A 412 8.25 11.83 -25.86
CA GLN A 412 9.09 12.12 -27.00
C GLN A 412 8.69 13.51 -27.51
N GLN A 413 9.52 14.51 -27.23
CA GLN A 413 9.68 15.64 -28.13
C GLN A 413 11.05 15.55 -28.77
#